data_AF-A0A098M8T8-F1
#
_entry.id   AF-A0A098M8T8-F1
#
_cell.length_a   1.000
_cell.length_b   1.000
_cell.length_c   1.000
_cell.angle_alpha   90.00
_cell.angle_beta   90.00
_cell.angle_gamma   90.00
#
_symmetry.space_group_name_H-M   'P 1'
#
loop_
_entity.id
_entity.type
_entity.pdbx_description
1 polymer ?
#
loop_
_entity_poly.entity_id
_entity_poly.type
_entity_poly.pdbx_seq_one_letter_code
_entity_poly.pdbx_strand_id
1 'polypeptide(L)' 'MVRKGVITVVEKLSQYKKRIDSLIEDEKLSPEVQALLTEMMTDLTEVARSNKALRRAAVKSAQSSMMSSRLRDALQE' A
#
# COMPACT_ATOMS: atom_id res chain seq x y z
N MET A 1 -8.85 -6.34 20.76
CA MET A 1 -10.02 -6.20 19.87
C MET A 1 -9.49 -6.08 18.44
N VAL A 2 -9.43 -7.19 17.70
CA VAL A 2 -8.89 -7.22 16.33
C VAL A 2 -9.97 -6.65 15.40
N ARG A 3 -9.75 -5.46 14.84
CA ARG A 3 -10.71 -4.83 13.93
C ARG A 3 -10.84 -5.69 12.66
N LYS A 4 -11.93 -6.45 12.55
CA LYS A 4 -12.37 -7.09 11.31
C LYS A 4 -12.57 -5.99 10.25
N GLY A 5 -11.87 -6.08 9.12
CA GLY A 5 -12.30 -5.46 7.87
C GLY A 5 -11.35 -4.46 7.19
N VAL A 6 -10.22 -4.06 7.79
CA VAL A 6 -9.27 -3.18 7.09
C VAL A 6 -8.23 -4.03 6.37
N ILE A 7 -8.43 -4.28 5.08
CA ILE A 7 -7.40 -4.88 4.22
C ILE A 7 -6.27 -3.87 4.13
N THR A 8 -5.08 -4.25 4.61
CA THR A 8 -3.90 -3.40 4.55
C THR A 8 -3.49 -3.14 3.10
N VAL A 9 -2.79 -2.02 2.86
CA VAL A 9 -2.30 -1.69 1.51
C VAL A 9 -1.42 -2.82 0.95
N VAL A 10 -0.63 -3.48 1.81
CA VAL A 10 0.21 -4.63 1.42
C VAL A 10 -0.63 -5.83 0.98
N GLU A 11 -1.70 -6.15 1.71
CA GLU A 11 -2.61 -7.24 1.33
C GLU A 11 -3.34 -6.95 0.02
N LYS A 12 -3.77 -5.70 -0.21
CA LYS A 12 -4.36 -5.30 -1.51
C LYS A 12 -3.38 -5.44 -2.66
N LEU A 13 -2.13 -5.00 -2.49
CA LEU A 13 -1.08 -5.17 -3.51
C LEU A 13 -0.82 -6.65 -3.80
N SER A 14 -0.81 -7.51 -2.78
CA SER A 14 -0.69 -8.95 -2.96
C SER A 14 -1.87 -9.56 -3.74
N GLN A 15 -3.10 -9.11 -3.47
CA GLN A 15 -4.29 -9.56 -4.20
C GLN A 15 -4.25 -9.12 -5.66
N TYR A 16 -3.85 -7.88 -5.95
CA TYR A 16 -3.69 -7.40 -7.32
C TYR A 16 -2.62 -8.17 -8.06
N LYS A 17 -1.46 -8.40 -7.44
CA LYS A 17 -0.40 -9.21 -8.05
C LYS A 17 -0.91 -10.61 -8.41
N LYS A 18 -1.56 -11.31 -7.49
CA LYS A 18 -2.13 -12.64 -7.74
C LYS A 18 -3.10 -12.63 -8.92
N ARG A 19 -3.97 -11.62 -9.00
CA ARG A 19 -4.94 -11.50 -10.09
C ARG A 19 -4.26 -11.19 -11.42
N ILE A 20 -3.20 -10.38 -11.43
CA ILE A 20 -2.39 -10.12 -12.63
C ILE A 20 -1.70 -11.41 -13.07
N ASP A 21 -1.03 -12.13 -12.15
CA ASP A 21 -0.35 -13.40 -12.44
C ASP A 21 -1.33 -14.41 -13.06
N SER A 22 -2.53 -14.59 -12.49
CA SER A 22 -3.55 -15.47 -13.08
C SER A 22 -4.02 -15.03 -14.47
N LEU A 23 -4.12 -13.73 -14.74
CA LEU A 23 -4.48 -13.22 -16.08
C LEU A 23 -3.35 -13.42 -17.11
N ILE A 24 -2.09 -13.43 -16.65
CA ILE A 24 -0.92 -13.76 -17.47
C ILE A 24 -0.91 -15.26 -17.80
N GLU A 25 -1.10 -16.11 -16.78
CA GLU A 25 -1.18 -17.57 -16.95
C GLU A 25 -2.33 -17.98 -17.88
N ASP A 26 -3.47 -17.28 -17.81
CA ASP A 26 -4.61 -17.49 -18.69
C ASP A 26 -4.43 -16.90 -20.12
N GLU A 27 -3.26 -16.33 -20.44
CA GLU A 27 -2.96 -15.64 -21.71
C GLU A 27 -3.96 -14.51 -22.07
N LYS A 28 -4.61 -13.92 -21.05
CA LYS A 28 -5.66 -12.89 -21.22
C LYS A 28 -5.11 -11.48 -21.39
N LEU A 29 -3.80 -11.29 -21.29
CA LEU A 29 -3.13 -10.00 -21.36
C LEU A 29 -2.09 -10.01 -22.48
N SER A 30 -2.12 -8.99 -23.34
CA SER A 30 -1.04 -8.79 -24.31
C SER A 30 0.28 -8.45 -23.58
N PRO A 31 1.44 -8.73 -24.18
CA PRO A 31 2.75 -8.43 -23.56
C PRO A 31 2.89 -6.97 -23.13
N GLU A 32 2.36 -6.03 -23.90
CA GLU A 32 2.40 -4.60 -23.59
C GLU A 32 1.60 -4.27 -22.32
N VAL A 33 0.43 -4.90 -22.17
CA VAL A 33 -0.41 -4.72 -20.98
C VAL A 33 0.24 -5.35 -19.75
N GLN A 34 0.89 -6.51 -19.91
CA GLN A 34 1.64 -7.15 -18.82
C GLN A 34 2.79 -6.28 -18.32
N ALA A 35 3.55 -5.67 -19.24
CA ALA A 35 4.63 -4.75 -18.92
C ALA A 35 4.11 -3.53 -18.14
N LEU A 36 3.05 -2.89 -18.64
CA LEU A 36 2.43 -1.72 -17.98
C LEU A 36 1.93 -2.05 -16.57
N LEU A 37 1.24 -3.19 -16.40
CA LEU A 37 0.73 -3.60 -15.08
C LEU A 37 1.88 -3.91 -14.11
N THR A 38 2.98 -4.46 -14.60
CA THR A 38 4.18 -4.72 -13.78
C THR A 38 4.86 -3.43 -13.33
N GLU A 39 4.97 -2.45 -14.22
CA GLU A 39 5.49 -1.10 -13.90
C GLU A 39 4.60 -0.42 -12.85
N MET A 40 3.29 -0.37 -13.08
CA MET A 40 2.33 0.22 -12.13
C MET A 40 2.37 -0.46 -10.75
N MET A 41 2.54 -1.80 -10.69
CA MET A 41 2.66 -2.52 -9.42
C MET A 41 3.95 -2.16 -8.68
N THR A 42 5.03 -1.88 -9.40
CA THR A 42 6.30 -1.42 -8.84
C THR A 42 6.13 -0.03 -8.21
N ASP A 43 5.55 0.91 -8.96
CA ASP A 43 5.30 2.26 -8.50
C ASP A 43 4.38 2.30 -7.28
N LEU A 44 3.28 1.53 -7.30
CA LEU A 44 2.36 1.45 -6.17
C LEU A 44 3.03 0.87 -4.92
N THR A 45 3.95 -0.08 -5.08
CA THR A 45 4.73 -0.64 -3.97
C THR A 45 5.66 0.40 -3.37
N GLU A 46 6.33 1.19 -4.21
CA GLU A 46 7.22 2.27 -3.77
C GLU A 46 6.46 3.41 -3.08
N VAL A 47 5.30 3.80 -3.61
CA VAL A 47 4.42 4.78 -2.98
C VAL A 47 3.91 4.27 -1.64
N ALA A 48 3.49 3.00 -1.55
CA ALA A 48 3.04 2.42 -0.29
C ALA A 48 4.16 2.39 0.77
N ARG A 49 5.38 2.04 0.37
CA ARG A 49 6.58 2.05 1.23
C ARG A 49 6.89 3.47 1.72
N SER A 50 6.89 4.44 0.81
CA SER A 50 7.14 5.86 1.10
C SER A 50 6.07 6.44 2.03
N ASN A 51 4.80 6.15 1.77
CA ASN A 51 3.69 6.58 2.61
C ASN A 51 3.81 6.04 4.03
N LYS A 52 4.18 4.77 4.20
CA LYS A 52 4.44 4.15 5.51
C LYS A 52 5.62 4.81 6.22
N ALA A 53 6.70 5.12 5.51
CA ALA A 53 7.86 5.81 6.07
C ALA A 53 7.49 7.24 6.53
N LEU A 54 6.73 7.97 5.72
CA LEU A 54 6.23 9.32 6.05
C LEU A 54 5.30 9.29 7.26
N ARG A 55 4.34 8.34 7.36
CA ARG A 55 3.50 8.18 8.55
C ARG A 55 4.34 7.96 9.80
N ARG A 56 5.34 7.07 9.74
CA ARG A 56 6.26 6.82 10.86
C ARG A 56 7.04 8.07 11.26
N ALA A 57 7.56 8.81 10.28
CA ALA A 57 8.27 10.06 10.53
C ALA A 57 7.35 11.13 11.17
N ALA A 58 6.12 11.24 10.69
CA ALA A 58 5.10 12.14 11.24
C ALA A 58 4.67 11.76 12.67
N VAL A 59 4.52 10.47 12.97
CA VAL A 59 4.27 10.02 14.35
C VAL A 59 5.45 10.36 15.26
N LYS A 60 6.69 10.12 14.81
CA LYS A 60 7.90 10.43 15.58
C LYS A 60 8.02 11.94 15.85
N SER A 61 7.73 12.80 14.86
CA SER A 61 7.75 14.25 15.05
C SER A 61 6.59 14.76 15.91
N ALA A 62 5.41 14.13 15.81
CA ALA A 62 4.26 14.43 16.65
C ALA A 62 4.42 13.96 18.11
N GLN A 63 5.36 13.05 18.40
CA GLN A 63 5.74 12.71 19.78
C GLN A 63 6.67 13.75 20.41
N SER A 64 7.43 14.51 19.60
CA SER A 64 8.32 15.58 20.07
C SER A 64 7.69 16.98 20.11
N SER A 65 6.55 17.18 19.46
CA SER A 65 5.80 18.44 19.43
C SER A 65 4.39 18.22 20.02
N MET A 66 3.84 19.17 20.78
CA MET A 66 2.48 19.11 21.32
C MET A 66 1.42 19.09 20.20
N MET A 67 1.22 17.93 19.55
CA MET A 67 0.21 17.70 18.53
C MET A 67 -1.04 17.02 19.13
N SER A 68 -2.22 17.41 18.62
CA SER A 68 -3.52 16.88 19.09
C SER A 68 -3.60 15.35 18.92
N SER A 69 -4.25 14.67 19.87
CA SER A 69 -4.42 13.20 19.87
C SER A 69 -5.07 12.66 18.59
N ARG A 70 -6.02 13.40 18.01
CA ARG A 70 -6.72 13.02 16.77
C ARG A 70 -5.79 12.84 15.57
N LEU A 71 -4.73 13.65 15.46
CA LEU A 71 -3.75 13.51 14.38
C LEU A 71 -2.83 12.30 14.59
N ARG A 72 -2.50 11.98 15.85
CA ARG A 72 -1.72 10.78 16.18
C ARG A 72 -2.48 9.51 15.81
N ASP A 73 -3.78 9.47 16.12
CA ASP A 73 -4.64 8.33 15.79
C ASP A 73 -4.73 8.11 14.27
N ALA A 74 -4.94 9.18 13.50
CA ALA A 74 -5.02 9.12 12.03
C ALA A 74 -3.69 8.70 11.34
N LEU A 75 -2.54 8.88 12.00
CA LEU A 75 -1.23 8.47 11.47
C LEU A 75 -0.84 7.03 11.85
N GLN A 76 -1.47 6.47 12.88
CA GLN A 76 -1.28 5.08 13.32
C GLN A 76 -2.20 4.09 12.60
N GLU A 77 -3.33 4.57 12.06
CA GLU A 77 -4.23 3.86 11.14
C GLU A 77 -3.64 3.71 9.73
#